data_AF-A0A6C1KLJ1-F1
#
_entry.id   AF-A0A6C1KLJ1-F1
#
_cell.length_a   1.000
_cell.length_b   1.000
_cell.length_c   1.000
_cell.angle_alpha   90.00
_cell.angle_beta   90.00
_cell.angle_gamma   90.00
#
_symmetry.space_group_name_H-M   'P 1'
#
loop_
_entity.id
_entity.type
_entity.pdbx_description
1 polymer ?
#
loop_
_entity_poly.entity_id
_entity_poly.type
_entity_poly.pdbx_seq_one_letter_code
_entity_poly.pdbx_strand_id
1 'polypeptide(L)' 'MEHALPEREGMDYDVVVVGAGPAGLATAIRLKQQAAERGSDISVVV' A
#
# COMPACT_ATOMS: atom_id res chain seq x y z
N MET A 1 -34.92 7.00 -13.07
CA MET A 1 -34.31 7.36 -11.77
C MET A 1 -32.83 7.09 -11.90
N GLU A 2 -32.01 8.13 -11.88
CA GLU A 2 -30.57 8.00 -11.87
C GLU A 2 -30.14 7.66 -10.44
N HIS A 3 -29.58 6.47 -10.24
CA HIS A 3 -28.91 6.13 -8.99
C HIS A 3 -27.46 6.53 -9.14
N ALA A 4 -27.11 7.68 -8.57
CA ALA A 4 -25.71 8.07 -8.44
C ALA A 4 -24.99 7.03 -7.55
N LEU A 5 -23.87 6.51 -8.04
CA LEU A 5 -23.04 5.60 -7.25
C LEU A 5 -22.46 6.36 -6.04
N PRO A 6 -22.28 5.69 -4.89
CA PRO A 6 -21.66 6.32 -3.73
C PRO A 6 -20.23 6.77 -4.05
N GLU A 7 -19.77 7.81 -3.36
CA GLU A 7 -18.40 8.28 -3.44
C GLU A 7 -17.42 7.18 -2.99
N ARG A 8 -16.30 7.05 -3.70
CA ARG A 8 -15.27 6.06 -3.36
C ARG A 8 -14.34 6.64 -2.29
N GLU A 9 -14.12 5.88 -1.23
CA GLU A 9 -13.10 6.21 -0.25
C GLU A 9 -11.70 5.90 -0.81
N GLY A 10 -10.75 6.80 -0.54
CA GLY A 10 -9.36 6.68 -0.99
C GLY A 10 -8.40 7.15 0.09
N MET A 11 -7.20 6.58 0.09
CA MET A 11 -6.11 6.91 1.00
C MET A 11 -4.79 6.95 0.23
N ASP A 12 -3.90 7.87 0.60
CA ASP A 12 -2.60 8.00 -0.03
C ASP A 12 -1.56 7.07 0.61
N TYR A 13 -0.80 6.38 -0.23
CA TYR A 13 0.33 5.54 0.15
C TYR A 13 1.45 5.67 -0.90
N ASP A 14 2.70 5.55 -0.47
CA ASP A 14 3.85 5.54 -1.38
C ASP A 14 3.88 4.25 -2.21
N VAL A 15 3.47 3.13 -1.59
CA VAL A 15 3.34 1.83 -2.26
C VAL A 15 2.07 1.11 -1.83
N VAL A 16 1.27 0.69 -2.81
CA VAL A 16 0.12 -0.21 -2.62
C VAL A 16 0.48 -1.58 -3.20
N VAL A 17 0.54 -2.60 -2.33
CA VAL A 17 0.69 -4.00 -2.74
C VAL A 17 -0.69 -4.62 -2.77
N VAL A 18 -1.06 -5.30 -3.87
CA VAL A 18 -2.37 -5.95 -3.97
C VAL A 18 -2.21 -7.43 -3.69
N GLY A 19 -2.65 -7.86 -2.50
CA GLY A 19 -2.73 -9.25 -2.08
C GLY A 19 -1.75 -9.62 -0.97
N ALA A 20 -2.28 -9.89 0.23
CA ALA A 20 -1.54 -10.22 1.44
C ALA A 20 -1.06 -11.69 1.53
N GLY A 21 -0.73 -12.30 0.39
CA GLY A 21 -0.07 -13.60 0.34
C GLY A 21 1.41 -13.52 0.71
N PRO A 22 2.13 -14.65 0.74
CA PRO A 22 3.56 -14.67 1.08
C PRO A 22 4.41 -13.73 0.22
N ALA A 23 4.10 -13.64 -1.07
CA ALA A 23 4.80 -12.73 -1.99
C ALA A 23 4.56 -11.25 -1.64
N GLY A 24 3.30 -10.84 -1.43
CA GLY A 24 2.96 -9.45 -1.13
C GLY A 24 3.52 -8.98 0.22
N LEU A 25 3.42 -9.83 1.24
CA LEU A 25 4.01 -9.53 2.56
C LEU A 25 5.54 -9.49 2.50
N ALA A 26 6.18 -10.41 1.78
CA ALA A 26 7.64 -10.37 1.59
C ALA A 26 8.09 -9.08 0.87
N THR A 27 7.35 -8.64 -0.16
CA THR A 27 7.59 -7.36 -0.83
C THR A 27 7.45 -6.18 0.13
N ALA A 28 6.36 -6.09 0.89
CA ALA A 28 6.14 -4.99 1.83
C ALA A 28 7.21 -4.91 2.93
N ILE A 29 7.57 -6.07 3.51
CA ILE A 29 8.64 -6.16 4.52
C ILE A 29 9.97 -5.71 3.91
N ARG A 30 10.31 -6.19 2.70
CA ARG A 30 11.58 -5.84 2.06
C ARG A 30 11.68 -4.36 1.72
N LEU A 31 10.59 -3.75 1.26
CA LEU A 31 10.53 -2.30 1.00
C LEU A 31 10.78 -1.49 2.27
N LYS A 32 10.14 -1.84 3.39
CA LYS A 32 10.37 -1.18 4.69
C LYS A 32 11.80 -1.34 5.20
N GLN A 33 12.41 -2.52 5.02
CA GLN A 33 13.83 -2.73 5.36
C GLN A 33 14.75 -1.81 4.55
N GLN A 34 14.55 -1.74 3.23
CA GLN A 34 15.35 -0.87 2.36
C GLN A 34 15.16 0.61 2.69
N ALA A 35 13.94 1.01 3.05
CA ALA A 35 13.66 2.38 3.45
C ALA A 35 14.42 2.74 4.74
N ALA A 36 14.42 1.86 5.73
CA ALA A 36 15.17 2.03 6.97
C ALA A 36 16.69 2.10 6.71
N GLU A 37 17.25 1.23 5.86
CA GLU A 37 18.67 1.26 5.46
C GLU A 37 19.07 2.59 4.81
N ARG A 38 18.14 3.24 4.10
CA ARG A 38 18.35 4.52 3.41
C ARG A 38 18.03 5.75 4.25
N GLY A 39 17.57 5.57 5.50
CA GLY A 39 17.11 6.67 6.35
C GLY A 39 15.84 7.36 5.82
N SER A 40 15.04 6.67 5.03
CA SER A 40 13.75 7.13 4.52
C SER A 40 12.59 6.44 5.24
N ASP A 41 11.46 7.11 5.36
CA ASP A 41 10.21 6.48 5.76
C ASP A 41 9.23 6.51 4.57
N ILE A 42 8.63 5.36 4.28
CA ILE A 42 7.67 5.18 3.18
C ILE A 42 6.42 4.49 3.73
N SER A 43 5.25 4.92 3.33
CA SER A 43 3.97 4.30 3.65
C SER A 43 3.70 3.12 2.70
N VAL A 44 3.42 1.94 3.26
CA VAL A 44 3.14 0.71 2.49
C VAL A 44 1.88 0.06 3.03
N VAL A 45 0.94 -0.26 2.13
CA VAL A 45 -0.28 -1.05 2.42
C VAL A 45 -0.29 -2.33 1.59
N VAL A 46 -0.90 -3.38 2.12
CA VAL A 46 -1.01 -4.73 1.49
C VAL A 46 -2.46 -5.19 1.46
#